data_AF-W6NAE6-F1
#
_entry.id   AF-W6NAE6-F1
#
_cell.length_a   1.000
_cell.length_b   1.000
_cell.length_c   1.000
_cell.angle_alpha   90.00
_cell.angle_beta   90.00
_cell.angle_gamma   90.00
#
_symmetry.space_group_name_H-M   'P 1'
#
loop_
_entity.id
_entity.type
_entity.pdbx_description
1 polymer ?
#
loop_
_entity_poly.entity_id
_entity_poly.type
_entity_poly.pdbx_seq_one_letter_code
_entity_poly.pdbx_strand_id
1 'polypeptide(L)'
;MLWSLGNLILLTLLAAPNSTLTPEETCALCQTALRTVFGHFGANIPSRRKLVHQLKHECKRHFNYRRRCLLLMKQHYNMVFLEMTDGSFTPMQACLNMKGPSLELWYYLNGSGQDSLYSVSSDVSNWMRVSVLFLTIRAVE
;
A
#
# COMPACT_ATOMS: atom_id res chain seq x y z
N MET A 1 -31.89 37.70 13.67
CA MET A 1 -30.41 37.66 13.62
C MET A 1 -29.86 36.26 14.00
N LEU A 2 -30.44 35.18 13.47
CA LEU A 2 -30.16 33.79 13.92
C LEU A 2 -29.55 32.89 12.83
N TRP A 3 -28.96 33.46 11.78
CA TRP A 3 -28.45 32.72 10.62
C TRP A 3 -26.91 32.68 10.53
N SER A 4 -26.20 33.40 11.41
CA SER A 4 -24.72 33.46 11.37
C SER A 4 -24.01 32.31 12.08
N LEU A 5 -24.69 31.52 12.93
CA LEU A 5 -24.06 30.42 13.67
C LEU A 5 -23.98 29.11 12.87
N GLY A 6 -24.82 28.93 11.84
CA GLY A 6 -24.83 27.72 11.02
C GLY A 6 -23.56 27.53 10.18
N ASN A 7 -22.98 28.64 9.69
CA ASN A 7 -21.79 28.60 8.85
C ASN A 7 -20.50 28.29 9.64
N LEU A 8 -20.43 28.65 10.92
CA LEU A 8 -19.28 28.35 11.79
C LEU A 8 -19.21 26.86 12.17
N ILE A 9 -20.37 26.21 12.32
CA ILE A 9 -20.45 24.76 12.59
C ILE A 9 -20.11 23.96 11.32
N LEU A 10 -20.50 24.44 10.14
CA LEU A 10 -20.18 23.78 8.88
C LEU A 10 -18.68 23.83 8.55
N LEU A 11 -18.00 24.96 8.81
CA LEU A 11 -16.54 25.09 8.62
C LEU A 11 -15.73 24.23 9.59
N THR A 12 -16.22 23.99 10.82
CA THR A 12 -15.52 23.16 11.81
C THR A 12 -15.67 21.66 11.55
N LEU A 13 -16.74 21.20 10.90
CA LEU A 13 -16.88 19.79 10.47
C LEU A 13 -16.00 19.42 9.26
N LEU A 14 -15.62 20.39 8.42
CA LEU A 14 -14.74 20.17 7.27
C LEU A 14 -13.25 20.06 7.65
N ALA A 15 -12.89 20.48 8.85
CA ALA A 15 -11.53 20.35 9.41
C ALA A 15 -11.31 18.99 10.09
N ALA A 16 -12.00 17.93 9.65
CA ALA A 16 -11.58 16.58 9.99
C ALA A 16 -10.17 16.40 9.42
N PRO A 17 -9.14 16.11 10.23
CA PRO A 17 -7.83 15.81 9.71
C PRO A 17 -7.99 14.56 8.87
N ASN A 18 -8.03 14.72 7.55
CA ASN A 18 -7.76 13.63 6.64
C ASN A 18 -6.38 13.15 7.06
N SER A 19 -6.34 12.03 7.79
CA SER A 19 -5.10 11.37 8.19
C SER A 19 -4.53 10.75 6.91
N THR A 20 -4.13 11.61 5.98
CA THR A 20 -3.46 11.24 4.74
C THR A 20 -2.06 10.83 5.14
N LEU A 21 -1.94 9.55 5.49
CA LEU A 21 -0.66 8.86 5.64
C LEU A 21 0.20 9.19 4.43
N THR A 22 1.43 9.62 4.68
CA THR A 22 2.39 9.84 3.61
C THR A 22 2.70 8.50 2.91
N PRO A 23 3.24 8.54 1.67
CA PRO A 23 3.67 7.32 1.00
C PRO A 23 4.66 6.51 1.84
N GLU A 24 5.60 7.19 2.49
CA GLU A 24 6.61 6.61 3.38
C GLU A 24 5.98 5.91 4.59
N GLU A 25 5.11 6.59 5.34
CA GLU A 25 4.42 6.02 6.48
C GLU A 25 3.56 4.81 6.07
N THR A 26 2.93 4.90 4.91
CA THR A 26 2.16 3.78 4.36
C THR A 26 3.06 2.57 4.06
N CYS A 27 4.25 2.81 3.51
CA CYS A 27 5.21 1.75 3.23
C CYS A 27 5.72 1.11 4.51
N ALA A 28 6.10 1.94 5.50
CA ALA A 28 6.56 1.48 6.80
C ALA A 28 5.50 0.62 7.52
N LEU A 29 4.23 1.05 7.51
CA LEU A 29 3.14 0.30 8.12
C LEU A 29 2.81 -0.99 7.36
N CYS A 30 2.90 -0.97 6.03
CA CYS A 30 2.74 -2.19 5.22
C CYS A 30 3.82 -3.21 5.58
N GLN A 31 5.09 -2.81 5.55
CA GLN A 31 6.22 -3.69 5.86
C GLN A 31 6.13 -4.22 7.29
N THR A 32 5.78 -3.34 8.25
CA THR A 32 5.58 -3.72 9.64
C THR A 32 4.49 -4.77 9.77
N ALA A 33 3.32 -4.58 9.16
CA ALA A 33 2.23 -5.55 9.23
C ALA A 33 2.65 -6.91 8.65
N LEU A 34 3.29 -6.93 7.49
CA LEU A 34 3.74 -8.18 6.87
C LEU A 34 4.83 -8.88 7.70
N ARG A 35 5.84 -8.15 8.20
CA ARG A 35 6.91 -8.68 9.06
C ARG A 35 6.33 -9.29 10.33
N THR A 36 5.42 -8.59 10.99
CA THR A 36 4.75 -9.07 12.22
C THR A 36 4.01 -10.38 11.96
N VAL A 37 3.25 -10.46 10.86
CA VAL A 37 2.50 -11.68 10.54
C VAL A 37 3.44 -12.83 10.14
N PHE A 38 4.49 -12.57 9.38
CA PHE A 38 5.48 -13.58 9.01
C PHE A 38 6.20 -14.12 10.26
N GLY A 39 6.63 -13.23 11.16
CA GLY A 39 7.24 -13.59 12.44
C GLY A 39 6.28 -14.33 13.38
N HIS A 40 5.00 -13.98 13.40
CA HIS A 40 3.97 -14.69 14.17
C HIS A 40 3.87 -16.18 13.79
N PHE A 41 4.12 -16.50 12.53
CA PHE A 41 4.13 -17.88 12.04
C PHE A 41 5.52 -18.54 12.08
N GLY A 42 6.53 -17.88 12.67
CA GLY A 42 7.89 -18.41 12.70
C GLY A 42 8.45 -18.64 11.28
N ALA A 43 8.18 -17.72 10.36
CA ALA A 43 8.57 -17.82 8.95
C ALA A 43 7.99 -19.02 8.17
N ASN A 44 6.96 -19.69 8.70
CA ASN A 44 6.32 -20.82 8.03
C ASN A 44 4.79 -20.66 8.01
N ILE A 45 4.25 -20.17 6.89
CA ILE A 45 2.81 -19.88 6.75
C ILE A 45 2.02 -21.19 6.62
N PRO A 46 1.13 -21.55 7.57
CA PRO A 46 0.51 -22.87 7.54
C PRO A 46 -0.59 -23.04 6.48
N SER A 47 -1.29 -21.96 6.13
CA SER A 47 -2.32 -21.96 5.08
C SER A 47 -2.75 -20.55 4.70
N ARG A 48 -3.33 -20.39 3.50
CA ARG A 48 -3.93 -19.13 3.02
C ARG A 48 -4.97 -18.56 4.00
N ARG A 49 -5.83 -19.43 4.56
CA ARG A 49 -6.90 -19.01 5.47
C ARG A 49 -6.35 -18.45 6.79
N LYS A 50 -5.33 -19.11 7.37
CA LYS A 50 -4.66 -18.65 8.59
C LYS A 50 -3.91 -17.33 8.34
N LEU A 51 -3.23 -17.21 7.19
CA LEU A 51 -2.57 -15.96 6.78
C LEU A 51 -3.58 -14.80 6.72
N VAL A 52 -4.67 -14.96 5.97
CA VAL A 52 -5.70 -13.91 5.83
C VAL A 52 -6.30 -13.53 7.18
N HIS A 53 -6.55 -14.50 8.05
CA HIS A 53 -7.06 -14.23 9.39
C HIS A 53 -6.07 -13.37 10.20
N GLN A 54 -4.79 -13.74 10.18
CA GLN A 54 -3.76 -13.03 10.92
C GLN A 54 -3.49 -11.63 10.35
N LEU A 55 -3.46 -11.47 9.02
CA LEU A 55 -3.35 -10.16 8.37
C LEU A 55 -4.52 -9.24 8.75
N LYS A 56 -5.75 -9.76 8.78
CA LYS A 56 -6.91 -8.98 9.23
C LYS A 56 -6.79 -8.55 10.69
N HIS A 57 -6.26 -9.42 11.54
CA HIS A 57 -6.02 -9.10 12.95
C HIS A 57 -4.97 -8.00 13.09
N GLU A 58 -3.84 -8.14 12.40
CA GLU A 58 -2.75 -7.16 12.43
C GLU A 58 -3.20 -5.80 11.86
N CYS A 59 -3.90 -5.78 10.73
CA CYS A 59 -4.44 -4.55 10.15
C CYS A 59 -5.36 -3.78 11.11
N LYS A 60 -6.06 -4.45 12.05
CA LYS A 60 -6.95 -3.77 13.01
C LYS A 60 -6.18 -3.01 14.09
N ARG A 61 -4.90 -3.33 14.32
CA ARG A 61 -4.05 -2.69 15.32
C ARG A 61 -3.55 -1.30 14.87
N HIS A 62 -3.50 -1.07 13.56
CA HIS A 62 -3.02 0.17 12.96
C HIS A 62 -4.18 1.10 12.60
N PHE A 63 -4.75 1.85 13.56
CA PHE A 63 -5.99 2.63 13.35
C PHE A 63 -5.97 3.51 12.09
N ASN A 64 -4.86 4.23 11.85
CA ASN A 64 -4.70 5.15 10.72
C ASN A 64 -4.54 4.42 9.37
N TYR A 65 -4.06 3.16 9.39
CA TYR A 65 -3.83 2.34 8.19
C TYR A 65 -4.86 1.24 7.99
N ARG A 66 -5.74 1.00 8.98
CA ARG A 66 -6.64 -0.15 9.06
C ARG A 66 -7.49 -0.35 7.81
N ARG A 67 -8.18 0.69 7.34
CA ARG A 67 -9.07 0.59 6.17
C ARG A 67 -8.28 0.22 4.92
N ARG A 68 -7.14 0.89 4.69
CA ARG A 68 -6.25 0.65 3.55
C ARG A 68 -5.62 -0.74 3.61
N CYS A 69 -5.10 -1.14 4.76
CA CYS A 69 -4.53 -2.45 5.00
C CYS A 69 -5.53 -3.57 4.69
N LEU A 70 -6.75 -3.50 5.25
CA LEU A 70 -7.79 -4.51 5.00
C LEU A 70 -8.18 -4.63 3.53
N LEU A 71 -8.22 -3.50 2.81
CA LEU A 71 -8.52 -3.49 1.38
C LEU A 71 -7.40 -4.15 0.57
N LEU A 72 -6.14 -3.75 0.81
CA LEU A 72 -4.97 -4.31 0.14
C LEU A 72 -4.85 -5.81 0.38
N MET A 73 -4.97 -6.24 1.64
CA MET A 73 -4.88 -7.65 1.99
C MET A 73 -6.04 -8.46 1.40
N LYS A 74 -7.25 -7.89 1.30
CA LYS A 74 -8.37 -8.58 0.64
C LYS A 74 -8.11 -8.81 -0.86
N GLN A 75 -7.48 -7.84 -1.53
CA GLN A 75 -7.23 -7.90 -2.98
C GLN A 75 -6.01 -8.76 -3.32
N HIS A 76 -4.95 -8.69 -2.52
CA HIS A 76 -3.64 -9.25 -2.86
C HIS A 76 -3.16 -10.41 -1.98
N TYR A 77 -3.98 -10.94 -1.05
CA TYR A 77 -3.55 -12.02 -0.14
C TYR A 77 -2.96 -13.25 -0.85
N ASN A 78 -3.41 -13.55 -2.07
CA ASN A 78 -2.88 -14.69 -2.82
C ASN A 78 -1.42 -14.49 -3.22
N MET A 79 -1.06 -13.28 -3.65
CA MET A 79 0.33 -12.93 -3.96
C MET A 79 1.17 -12.90 -2.68
N VAL A 80 0.67 -12.28 -1.61
CA VAL A 80 1.35 -12.25 -0.31
C VAL A 80 1.62 -13.67 0.22
N PHE A 81 0.67 -14.58 0.05
CA PHE A 81 0.87 -15.99 0.44
C PHE A 81 2.00 -16.65 -0.33
N LEU A 82 2.06 -16.44 -1.65
CA LEU A 82 3.12 -17.01 -2.49
C LEU A 82 4.49 -16.44 -2.09
N GLU A 83 4.61 -15.13 -1.99
CA GLU A 83 5.83 -14.43 -1.54
C GLU A 83 6.32 -14.94 -0.17
N MET A 84 5.42 -15.11 0.80
CA MET A 84 5.78 -15.60 2.14
C MET A 84 6.09 -17.11 2.19
N THR A 85 5.77 -17.87 1.14
CA THR A 85 6.02 -19.33 1.09
C THR A 85 7.15 -19.70 0.13
N ASP A 86 7.61 -18.77 -0.71
CA ASP A 86 8.70 -18.96 -1.66
C ASP A 86 10.10 -19.01 -1.00
N GLY A 87 10.21 -18.62 0.28
CA GLY A 87 11.46 -18.65 1.04
C GLY A 87 12.37 -17.44 0.82
N SER A 88 12.10 -16.63 -0.21
CA SER A 88 12.80 -15.38 -0.55
C SER A 88 12.07 -14.12 -0.03
N PHE A 89 11.19 -14.28 0.95
CA PHE A 89 10.24 -13.25 1.35
C PHE A 89 10.89 -11.92 1.75
N THR A 90 10.64 -10.88 0.97
CA THR A 90 11.03 -9.50 1.28
C THR A 90 9.77 -8.63 1.48
N PRO A 91 9.52 -8.14 2.71
CA PRO A 91 8.33 -7.32 3.02
C PRO A 91 8.23 -6.06 2.15
N MET A 92 9.37 -5.46 1.80
CA MET A 92 9.43 -4.29 0.93
C MET A 92 8.87 -4.62 -0.46
N GLN A 93 9.39 -5.69 -1.09
CA GLN A 93 8.96 -6.07 -2.43
C GLN A 93 7.49 -6.47 -2.46
N ALA A 94 7.03 -7.25 -1.47
CA ALA A 94 5.61 -7.57 -1.33
C ALA A 94 4.74 -6.31 -1.19
N CYS A 95 5.20 -5.29 -0.45
CA CYS A 95 4.49 -4.02 -0.31
C CYS A 95 4.46 -3.19 -1.60
N LEU A 96 5.52 -3.24 -2.42
CA LEU A 96 5.54 -2.64 -3.75
C LEU A 96 4.58 -3.36 -4.69
N ASN A 97 4.64 -4.69 -4.73
CA ASN A 97 3.81 -5.55 -5.58
C ASN A 97 2.30 -5.45 -5.24
N MET A 98 1.94 -5.06 -4.01
CA MET A 98 0.56 -4.86 -3.59
C MET A 98 -0.03 -3.50 -3.95
N LYS A 99 0.77 -2.52 -4.41
CA LYS A 99 0.34 -1.12 -4.42
C LYS A 99 0.16 -0.53 -5.81
N GLY A 100 -0.79 0.41 -5.90
CA GLY A 100 -1.00 1.31 -7.03
C GLY A 100 -0.12 2.57 -6.98
N PRO A 101 -0.28 3.48 -7.95
CA PRO A 101 0.78 4.34 -8.50
C PRO A 101 1.50 5.26 -7.50
N SER A 102 0.93 5.59 -6.33
CA SER A 102 1.54 6.54 -5.38
C SER A 102 2.72 6.00 -4.56
N LEU A 103 2.82 4.69 -4.32
CA LEU A 103 4.01 4.13 -3.65
C LEU A 103 5.14 3.87 -4.64
N GLU A 104 4.76 3.42 -5.84
CA GLU A 104 5.68 3.19 -6.94
C GLU A 104 6.35 4.51 -7.35
N LEU A 105 5.58 5.59 -7.56
CA LEU A 105 6.13 6.92 -7.86
C LEU A 105 7.06 7.42 -6.74
N TRP A 106 6.70 7.21 -5.46
CA TRP A 106 7.55 7.62 -4.35
C TRP A 106 8.86 6.84 -4.31
N TYR A 107 8.83 5.52 -4.56
CA TYR A 107 10.04 4.69 -4.67
C TYR A 107 10.90 5.14 -5.86
N TYR A 108 10.33 5.39 -7.03
CA TYR A 108 11.09 5.90 -8.18
C TYR A 108 11.70 7.29 -7.92
N LEU A 109 11.03 8.15 -7.17
CA LEU A 109 11.50 9.51 -6.88
C LEU A 109 12.49 9.60 -5.70
N ASN A 110 12.43 8.65 -4.74
CA ASN A 110 13.24 8.68 -3.52
C ASN A 110 14.17 7.46 -3.35
N GLY A 111 14.15 6.51 -4.29
CA GLY A 111 14.84 5.22 -4.22
C GLY A 111 16.31 5.25 -4.64
N SER A 112 16.99 6.39 -4.57
CA SER A 112 18.45 6.45 -4.66
C SER A 112 19.06 6.32 -3.25
N GLY A 113 19.18 5.09 -2.74
CA GLY A 113 19.95 4.83 -1.52
C GLY A 113 19.63 3.51 -0.82
N GLN A 114 20.56 2.56 -0.96
CA GLN A 114 20.71 1.31 -0.17
C GLN A 114 19.63 0.23 -0.36
N ASP A 115 19.75 -0.55 -1.44
CA ASP A 115 20.30 -1.91 -1.34
C ASP A 115 20.52 -2.52 -2.73
N SER A 116 21.65 -3.18 -2.86
CA SER A 116 22.23 -3.67 -4.11
C SER A 116 21.59 -4.99 -4.58
N LEU A 117 21.48 -5.12 -5.90
CA LEU A 117 21.57 -6.36 -6.68
C LEU A 117 20.38 -7.36 -6.68
N TYR A 118 19.31 -7.01 -7.39
CA TYR A 118 18.65 -7.97 -8.28
C TYR A 118 18.01 -7.25 -9.47
N SER A 119 18.44 -7.68 -10.64
CA SER A 119 18.06 -7.26 -11.97
C SER A 119 16.54 -7.14 -12.16
N VAL A 120 16.04 -5.92 -12.29
CA VAL A 120 14.82 -5.64 -13.07
C VAL A 120 15.20 -5.82 -14.54
N SER A 121 15.25 -7.08 -14.99
CA SER A 121 15.39 -7.39 -16.40
C SER A 121 14.01 -7.62 -17.00
N SER A 122 13.74 -6.79 -18.01
CA SER A 122 12.84 -7.04 -19.13
C SER A 122 11.32 -6.99 -18.87
N ASP A 123 10.76 -5.78 -18.83
CA ASP A 123 9.55 -5.47 -19.62
C ASP A 123 9.27 -3.95 -19.72
N VAL A 124 10.30 -3.17 -20.08
CA VAL A 124 10.17 -1.72 -20.37
C VAL A 124 9.23 -1.46 -21.56
N SER A 125 8.97 -2.46 -22.39
CA SER A 125 8.15 -2.34 -23.60
C SER A 125 6.64 -2.20 -23.35
N ASN A 126 6.14 -2.62 -22.18
CA ASN A 126 4.70 -2.51 -21.88
C ASN A 126 4.32 -1.18 -21.22
N TRP A 127 5.29 -0.47 -20.62
CA TRP A 127 5.07 0.79 -19.92
C TRP A 127 4.88 1.99 -20.86
N MET A 128 5.51 1.98 -22.04
CA MET A 128 5.29 3.05 -23.03
C MET A 128 3.86 3.06 -23.61
N ARG A 129 3.15 1.92 -23.63
CA ARG A 129 1.75 1.90 -24.10
C ARG A 129 0.79 2.59 -23.14
N VAL A 130 1.04 2.51 -21.83
CA VAL A 130 0.19 3.14 -20.82
C VAL A 130 0.41 4.65 -20.78
N SER A 131 1.65 5.11 -20.96
CA SER A 131 1.97 6.54 -21.03
C SER A 131 1.38 7.23 -22.27
N VAL A 132 1.32 6.55 -23.42
CA VAL A 132 0.68 7.11 -24.63
C VAL A 132 -0.85 7.19 -24.46
N LEU A 133 -1.48 6.22 -23.81
CA LEU A 133 -2.93 6.23 -23.58
C LEU A 133 -3.38 7.42 -22.69
N PHE A 134 -2.59 7.77 -21.66
CA PHE A 134 -2.90 8.88 -20.77
C PHE A 134 -2.65 10.26 -21.37
N LEU A 135 -1.75 10.38 -22.36
CA LEU A 135 -1.51 11.65 -23.05
C LEU A 135 -2.57 11.98 -24.11
N THR A 136 -3.24 10.97 -24.71
CA THR A 136 -4.35 11.22 -25.66
C THR A 136 -5.66 11.66 -25.02
N ILE A 137 -5.91 11.34 -23.75
CA ILE A 137 -7.18 11.70 -23.08
C ILE A 137 -7.21 13.19 -22.66
N ARG A 138 -6.05 13.85 -22.54
CA ARG A 138 -5.98 15.29 -22.19
C ARG A 138 -5.97 16.26 -23.37
N ALA A 139 -6.19 15.77 -24.60
CA ALA A 139 -6.25 16.62 -25.79
C ALA A 139 -7.67 16.78 -26.38
N VAL A 140 -8.69 16.20 -25.74
CA VAL A 140 -10.10 16.37 -26.11
C VAL A 140 -10.92 16.58 -24.83
N GLU A 141 -10.81 17.77 -24.25
CA GLU A 141 -11.89 18.54 -23.60
C GLU A 141 -11.38 19.94 -23.25
#